data_AF-A0A645AJ29-F1
#
_entry.id   AF-A0A645AJ29-F1
#
_cell.length_a   1.000
_cell.length_b   1.000
_cell.length_c   1.000
_cell.angle_alpha   90.00
_cell.angle_beta   90.00
_cell.angle_gamma   90.00
#
_symmetry.space_group_name_H-M   'P 1'
#
loop_
_entity.id
_entity.type
_entity.pdbx_description
1 polymer ?
#
loop_
_entity_poly.entity_id
_entity_poly.type
_entity_poly.pdbx_seq_one_letter_code
_entity_poly.pdbx_strand_id
1 'polypeptide(L)' 'MKDVQKLLQSLIDEARKAIGTEFSKMDRSEKMRFVEYLDRRGAFLITKSGPHVCKLLKISKFTLYKYLEESRTKKD' A
#
# COMPACT_ATOMS: atom_id res chain seq x y z
N MET A 1 5.51 -7.33 -21.28
CA MET A 1 4.91 -7.05 -19.95
C MET A 1 5.70 -5.97 -19.22
N LYS A 2 5.54 -4.69 -19.58
CA LYS A 2 6.16 -3.56 -18.84
C LYS A 2 5.10 -2.64 -18.20
N ASP A 3 3.84 -2.79 -18.59
CA ASP A 3 2.77 -1.84 -18.25
C ASP A 3 2.19 -2.06 -16.86
N VAL A 4 2.06 -3.32 -16.42
CA VAL A 4 1.50 -3.64 -15.10
C VAL A 4 2.43 -3.19 -13.96
N GLN A 5 3.75 -3.30 -14.15
CA GLN A 5 4.73 -2.82 -13.17
C GLN A 5 4.76 -1.27 -13.13
N LYS A 6 4.63 -0.62 -14.28
CA LYS A 6 4.47 0.84 -14.35
C LYS A 6 3.21 1.30 -13.64
N LEU A 7 2.09 0.60 -13.83
CA LEU A 7 0.83 0.89 -13.13
C LEU A 7 1.00 0.80 -11.61
N LEU A 8 1.64 -0.27 -11.10
CA LEU A 8 1.92 -0.40 -9.66
C LEU A 8 2.76 0.79 -9.16
N GLN A 9 3.79 1.18 -9.90
CA GLN A 9 4.64 2.31 -9.54
C GLN A 9 3.85 3.62 -9.49
N SER A 10 3.01 3.88 -10.49
CA SER A 10 2.13 5.07 -10.52
C SER A 10 1.18 5.10 -9.31
N LEU A 11 0.56 3.97 -8.97
CA LEU A 11 -0.32 3.87 -7.80
C LEU A 11 0.43 4.15 -6.49
N ILE A 12 1.66 3.67 -6.36
CA ILE A 12 2.53 3.92 -5.21
C ILE A 12 2.88 5.41 -5.10
N ASP A 13 3.21 6.05 -6.22
CA ASP A 13 3.57 7.47 -6.24
C ASP A 13 2.36 8.36 -5.93
N GLU A 14 1.17 8.02 -6.45
CA GLU A 14 -0.09 8.69 -6.12
C GLU A 14 -0.45 8.52 -4.64
N ALA A 15 -0.35 7.31 -4.10
CA ALA A 15 -0.60 7.03 -2.69
C ALA A 15 0.36 7.81 -1.79
N ARG A 16 1.66 7.87 -2.15
CA ARG A 16 2.66 8.65 -1.43
C ARG A 16 2.34 10.14 -1.45
N LYS A 17 1.95 10.69 -2.61
CA LYS A 17 1.52 12.09 -2.74
C LYS A 17 0.28 12.40 -1.90
N ALA A 18 -0.67 11.46 -1.83
CA ALA A 18 -1.88 11.61 -1.03
C ALA A 18 -1.60 11.62 0.49
N ILE A 19 -0.61 10.85 0.96
CA ILE A 19 -0.19 10.86 2.37
C ILE A 19 0.64 12.12 2.68
N GLY A 20 1.51 12.55 1.76
CA GLY A 20 2.38 13.72 1.94
C GLY A 20 3.67 13.48 2.71
N THR A 21 3.90 12.25 3.19
CA THR A 21 5.05 11.87 4.03
C THR A 21 5.94 10.83 3.34
N GLU A 22 7.24 10.81 3.66
CA GLU A 22 8.17 9.78 3.19
C GLU A 22 7.91 8.42 3.86
N PHE A 23 8.08 7.31 3.15
CA PHE A 23 7.81 5.95 3.66
C PHE A 23 8.49 5.62 5.00
N SER A 24 9.68 6.16 5.24
CA SER A 24 10.46 5.98 6.46
C SER A 24 9.91 6.77 7.65
N LYS A 25 9.20 7.88 7.38
CA LYS A 25 8.63 8.79 8.37
C LYS A 25 7.15 8.53 8.64
N MET A 26 6.51 7.68 7.83
CA MET A 26 5.11 7.34 8.01
C MET A 26 4.87 6.69 9.38
N ASP A 27 3.90 7.19 10.11
CA ASP A 27 3.38 6.56 11.31
C ASP A 27 2.48 5.34 10.96
N ARG A 28 1.93 4.67 11.98
CA ARG A 28 1.06 3.50 11.75
C ARG A 28 -0.22 3.87 10.98
N SER A 29 -0.82 5.01 11.26
CA SER A 29 -2.06 5.47 10.64
C SER A 29 -1.84 5.82 9.17
N GLU A 30 -0.75 6.51 8.86
CA GLU A 30 -0.31 6.85 7.51
C GLU A 30 0.02 5.59 6.71
N LYS A 31 0.75 4.63 7.29
CA LYS A 31 1.01 3.33 6.65
C LYS A 31 -0.28 2.57 6.34
N MET A 32 -1.25 2.59 7.24
CA MET A 32 -2.55 1.96 7.05
C MET A 32 -3.33 2.64 5.92
N ARG A 33 -3.43 3.97 5.92
CA ARG A 33 -4.06 4.76 4.85
C ARG A 33 -3.39 4.52 3.50
N PHE A 34 -2.06 4.39 3.48
CA PHE A 34 -1.31 4.09 2.26
C PHE A 34 -1.68 2.70 1.71
N VAL A 35 -1.73 1.69 2.56
CA VAL A 35 -2.14 0.32 2.19
C VAL A 35 -3.59 0.29 1.72
N GLU A 36 -4.50 0.96 2.42
CA GLU A 36 -5.91 1.06 2.04
C GLU A 36 -6.07 1.72 0.67
N TYR A 37 -5.35 2.82 0.40
CA TYR A 37 -5.39 3.53 -0.87
C TYR A 37 -5.02 2.61 -2.03
N LEU A 38 -3.96 1.82 -1.85
CA LEU A 38 -3.50 0.84 -2.83
C LEU A 38 -4.51 -0.29 -3.02
N ASP A 39 -5.09 -0.82 -1.93
CA ASP A 39 -6.10 -1.88 -1.97
C ASP A 39 -7.35 -1.46 -2.73
N ARG A 40 -7.86 -0.26 -2.45
CA ARG A 40 -9.05 0.32 -3.10
C ARG A 40 -8.86 0.52 -4.60
N ARG A 41 -7.62 0.63 -5.08
CA ARG A 41 -7.26 0.78 -6.50
C ARG A 41 -6.82 -0.53 -7.15
N GLY A 42 -6.97 -1.66 -6.44
CA GLY A 42 -6.63 -2.98 -6.97
C GLY A 42 -5.13 -3.22 -7.11
N ALA A 43 -4.26 -2.45 -6.46
CA ALA A 43 -2.81 -2.63 -6.56
C ALA A 43 -2.37 -4.02 -6.09
N PHE A 44 -3.08 -4.61 -5.12
CA PHE A 44 -2.78 -5.95 -4.60
C PHE A 44 -3.23 -7.11 -5.52
N LEU A 45 -3.99 -6.83 -6.59
CA LEU A 45 -4.28 -7.81 -7.65
C LEU A 45 -3.07 -8.03 -8.58
N ILE A 46 -2.12 -7.09 -8.58
CA ILE A 46 -0.89 -7.19 -9.37
C ILE A 46 0.08 -8.19 -8.74
N THR A 47 0.62 -9.10 -9.54
CA THR A 47 1.59 -10.10 -9.06
C THR A 47 2.82 -9.42 -8.43
N LYS A 48 3.25 -9.91 -7.26
CA LYS A 48 4.39 -9.41 -6.47
C LYS A 48 4.22 -8.01 -5.84
N SER A 49 3.05 -7.37 -5.92
CA SER A 49 2.80 -6.07 -5.28
C SER A 49 2.89 -6.12 -3.75
N GLY A 50 2.30 -7.13 -3.10
CA GLY A 50 2.35 -7.30 -1.65
C GLY A 50 3.77 -7.31 -1.07
N PRO A 51 4.67 -8.20 -1.54
CA PRO A 51 6.08 -8.19 -1.14
C PRO A 51 6.81 -6.87 -1.42
N HIS A 52 6.46 -6.17 -2.50
CA HIS A 52 7.05 -4.88 -2.83
C HIS A 52 6.63 -3.79 -1.84
N VAL A 53 5.34 -3.67 -1.53
CA VAL A 53 4.81 -2.73 -0.53
C VAL A 53 5.37 -3.02 0.86
N CYS A 54 5.50 -4.29 1.26
CA CYS A 54 6.13 -4.68 2.52
C CYS A 54 7.55 -4.10 2.66
N LYS A 55 8.35 -4.17 1.57
CA LYS A 55 9.72 -3.64 1.55
C LYS A 55 9.74 -2.12 1.66
N LEU A 56 8.85 -1.42 0.96
CA LEU A 56 8.77 0.05 0.98
C LEU A 56 8.44 0.58 2.39
N LEU A 57 7.44 0.00 3.04
CA LEU A 57 6.97 0.44 4.36
C LEU A 57 7.79 -0.16 5.53
N LYS A 58 8.73 -1.06 5.21
CA LYS A 58 9.52 -1.86 6.17
C LYS A 58 8.63 -2.61 7.16
N ILE A 59 7.61 -3.31 6.64
CA ILE A 59 6.67 -4.11 7.44
C ILE A 59 6.66 -5.57 7.00
N SER A 60 6.20 -6.45 7.88
CA SER A 60 6.00 -7.87 7.54
C SER A 60 4.73 -8.07 6.71
N LYS A 61 4.63 -9.22 6.01
CA LYS A 61 3.38 -9.61 5.34
C LYS A 61 2.21 -9.70 6.32
N PHE A 62 2.46 -10.21 7.53
CA PHE A 62 1.45 -10.27 8.57
C PHE A 62 0.90 -8.88 8.91
N THR A 63 1.79 -7.91 9.10
CA THR A 63 1.40 -6.51 9.34
C THR A 63 0.62 -5.91 8.16
N LEU A 64 1.02 -6.21 6.92
CA LEU A 64 0.30 -5.77 5.72
C LEU A 64 -1.14 -6.31 5.72
N TYR A 65 -1.34 -7.61 5.93
CA TYR A 65 -2.68 -8.21 5.97
C TYR A 65 -3.50 -7.65 7.12
N LYS A 66 -2.90 -7.45 8.29
CA LYS A 66 -3.56 -6.79 9.42
C LYS A 66 -4.05 -5.38 9.06
N TYR A 67 -3.25 -4.58 8.34
CA TYR A 67 -3.69 -3.26 7.88
C TYR A 67 -4.82 -3.34 6.84
N LEU A 68 -4.78 -4.32 5.94
CA LEU A 68 -5.86 -4.57 4.98
C LEU A 68 -7.16 -4.95 5.68
N GLU A 69 -7.11 -5.88 6.64
CA GLU A 69 -8.27 -6.27 7.46
C GLU A 69 -8.82 -5.07 8.22
N GLU A 70 -7.99 -4.36 8.99
CA GLU A 70 -8.39 -3.17 9.75
C GLU A 70 -9.02 -2.09 8.85
N SER A 71 -8.52 -1.92 7.61
CA SER A 71 -9.08 -0.95 6.66
C SER A 71 -10.42 -1.38 6.06
N ARG A 72 -10.64 -2.69 5.91
CA ARG A 72 -11.89 -3.25 5.34
C ARG A 72 -13.00 -3.33 6.39
N THR A 73 -12.67 -3.58 7.65
CA THR A 73 -13.63 -3.62 8.76
C THR A 73 -14.15 -2.23 9.15
N LYS A 74 -13.44 -1.14 8.82
CA LYS A 74 -13.89 0.24 9.07
C LYS A 74 -14.91 0.77 8.04
N LYS A 75 -15.38 -0.08 7.13
CA LYS A 75 -16.24 0.32 6.01
C LYS A 75 -17.75 0.14 6.26
N ASP A 76 -18.11 -0.17 7.50
CA ASP A 76 -19.49 -0.31 7.99
C ASP A 76 -19.95 0.92 8.78
#